data_AF-A0A9X2LDU1-F1
#
_entry.id   AF-A0A9X2LDU1-F1
#
_cell.length_a   1.000
_cell.length_b   1.000
_cell.length_c   1.000
_cell.angle_alpha   90.00
_cell.angle_beta   90.00
_cell.angle_gamma   90.00
#
_symmetry.space_group_name_H-M   'P 1'
#
loop_
_entity.id
_entity.type
_entity.pdbx_description
1 polymer ?
#
loop_
_entity_poly.entity_id
_entity_poly.type
_entity_poly.pdbx_seq_one_letter_code
_entity_poly.pdbx_strand_id
1 'polypeptide(L)' 'MKGTGTKTKVPGERIMWVCLAGCLAAALAAPLFGDDPKAVAIPGAAAVSIAVGIAWLRKKQTQ' A
#
# COMPACT_ATOMS: atom_id res chain seq x y z
N MET A 1 22.51 20.27 -8.00
CA MET A 1 21.72 19.07 -8.38
C MET A 1 20.77 18.74 -7.24
N LYS A 2 19.48 18.64 -7.57
CA LYS A 2 18.35 18.61 -6.65
C LYS A 2 18.26 17.22 -6.00
N GLY A 3 18.51 17.13 -4.69
CA GLY A 3 18.35 15.89 -3.94
C GLY A 3 16.89 15.46 -3.95
N THR A 4 16.54 14.53 -4.83
CA THR A 4 15.29 13.76 -4.80
C THR A 4 15.37 12.73 -3.68
N GLY A 5 15.52 13.21 -2.44
CA GLY A 5 15.36 12.39 -1.25
C GLY A 5 13.89 12.43 -0.87
N THR A 6 13.11 11.47 -1.35
CA THR A 6 11.81 11.13 -0.76
C THR A 6 12.05 10.81 0.71
N LYS A 7 11.95 11.82 1.58
CA LYS A 7 11.95 11.66 3.04
C LYS A 7 10.64 10.95 3.41
N THR A 8 10.58 9.62 3.24
CA THR A 8 9.69 8.78 4.03
C THR A 8 10.14 8.96 5.47
N LYS A 9 9.44 9.82 6.22
CA LYS A 9 9.84 10.29 7.56
C LYS A 9 9.78 9.17 8.62
N VAL A 10 9.27 7.99 8.28
CA VAL A 10 9.07 6.88 9.24
C VAL A 10 9.85 5.63 8.82
N PRO A 11 10.73 5.08 9.68
CA PRO A 11 11.27 3.73 9.49
C PRO A 11 10.09 2.74 9.48
N GLY A 12 9.82 2.14 8.33
CA GLY A 12 8.68 1.22 8.12
C GLY A 12 7.64 1.71 7.10
N GLU A 13 7.55 3.02 6.84
CA GLU A 13 6.60 3.56 5.84
C GLU A 13 6.92 3.03 4.44
N ARG A 14 8.22 2.90 4.11
CA ARG A 14 8.67 2.36 2.83
C ARG A 14 8.28 0.88 2.66
N ILE A 15 8.30 0.09 3.73
CA ILE A 15 7.86 -1.31 3.71
C ILE A 15 6.34 -1.39 3.54
N MET A 16 5.58 -0.52 4.22
CA MET A 16 4.14 -0.42 4.02
C MET A 16 3.76 -0.03 2.59
N TRP A 17 4.48 0.90 1.96
CA TRP A 17 4.28 1.24 0.54
C TRP A 17 4.57 0.08 -0.40
N VAL A 18 5.62 -0.71 -0.11
CA VAL A 18 5.94 -1.92 -0.89
C VAL A 18 4.83 -2.97 -0.73
N CYS A 19 4.32 -3.20 0.48
CA CYS A 19 3.18 -4.09 0.71
C CYS A 19 1.91 -3.60 0.02
N LEU A 20 1.62 -2.29 0.07
CA LEU A 20 0.49 -1.69 -0.63
C LEU A 20 0.57 -1.94 -2.15
N ALA A 21 1.75 -1.68 -2.74
CA ALA A 21 1.98 -1.91 -4.16
C ALA A 21 1.86 -3.40 -4.53
N GLY A 22 2.36 -4.30 -3.69
CA GLY A 22 2.20 -5.75 -3.86
C GLY A 22 0.74 -6.20 -3.83
N CYS A 23 -0.05 -5.73 -2.85
CA CYS A 23 -1.48 -6.02 -2.79
C CYS A 23 -2.24 -5.46 -4.00
N LEU A 24 -1.89 -4.26 -4.47
CA LEU A 24 -2.51 -3.67 -5.66
C LEU A 24 -2.18 -4.47 -6.92
N ALA A 25 -0.91 -4.89 -7.07
CA ALA A 25 -0.47 -5.71 -8.20
C ALA A 25 -1.16 -7.08 -8.19
N ALA A 26 -1.33 -7.69 -7.02
CA ALA A 26 -2.07 -8.95 -6.87
C ALA A 26 -3.55 -8.78 -7.23
N ALA A 27 -4.20 -7.70 -6.78
CA ALA A 27 -5.59 -7.41 -7.11
C ALA A 27 -5.80 -7.13 -8.61
N LEU A 28 -4.83 -6.51 -9.28
CA LEU A 28 -4.85 -6.26 -10.72
C LEU A 28 -4.51 -7.52 -11.55
N ALA A 29 -3.67 -8.40 -11.02
CA ALA A 29 -3.34 -9.67 -11.65
C ALA A 29 -4.45 -10.72 -11.50
N ALA A 30 -5.22 -10.69 -10.40
CA ALA A 30 -6.32 -11.62 -10.13
C ALA A 30 -7.34 -11.79 -11.29
N PRO A 31 -7.85 -10.72 -11.94
CA PRO A 31 -8.77 -10.88 -13.07
C PRO A 31 -8.11 -11.46 -14.33
N LEU A 32 -6.78 -11.38 -14.48
CA LEU A 32 -6.06 -11.99 -15.62
C LEU A 32 -6.02 -13.52 -15.54
N PHE A 33 -6.21 -14.10 -14.36
CA PHE A 33 -6.26 -15.55 -14.15
C PHE A 33 -7.70 -16.11 -14.14
N GLY A 34 -8.71 -15.26 -14.37
CA GLY A 34 -10.12 -15.68 -14.35
C GLY A 34 -10.62 -16.07 -12.95
N ASP A 35 -9.95 -15.58 -11.92
CA ASP A 35 -10.15 -16.00 -10.54
C ASP A 35 -11.36 -15.31 -9.89
N ASP A 36 -11.99 -16.03 -8.97
CA ASP A 36 -13.24 -15.69 -8.27
C ASP A 36 -13.21 -14.23 -7.76
N PRO A 37 -14.33 -13.47 -7.73
CA PRO A 37 -14.33 -12.08 -7.24
C PRO A 37 -13.72 -11.92 -5.82
N LYS A 38 -13.68 -12.99 -5.04
CA LYS A 38 -12.97 -13.03 -3.74
C LYS A 38 -11.45 -12.89 -3.87
N ALA A 39 -10.85 -13.39 -4.95
CA ALA A 39 -9.42 -13.26 -5.23
C ALA A 39 -8.98 -11.80 -5.45
N VAL A 40 -9.90 -10.92 -5.86
CA VAL A 40 -9.66 -9.47 -5.94
C VAL A 40 -10.00 -8.78 -4.62
N ALA A 41 -11.10 -9.18 -3.98
CA ALA A 41 -11.61 -8.52 -2.77
C ALA A 41 -10.65 -8.64 -1.58
N ILE A 42 -10.01 -9.79 -1.39
CA ILE A 42 -9.07 -10.03 -0.29
C ILE A 42 -7.82 -9.13 -0.38
N PRO A 43 -7.06 -9.09 -1.50
CA PRO A 43 -5.93 -8.19 -1.62
C PRO A 43 -6.34 -6.71 -1.68
N GLY A 44 -7.52 -6.39 -2.22
CA GLY A 44 -8.08 -5.04 -2.19
C GLY A 44 -8.33 -4.54 -0.76
N ALA A 45 -8.98 -5.35 0.09
CA ALA A 45 -9.23 -5.01 1.48
C ALA A 45 -7.92 -4.86 2.30
N ALA A 46 -6.92 -5.70 2.00
CA ALA A 46 -5.59 -5.59 2.59
C ALA A 46 -4.90 -4.27 2.19
N ALA A 47 -4.98 -3.88 0.91
CA ALA A 47 -4.44 -2.60 0.44
C ALA A 47 -5.10 -1.40 1.14
N VAL A 48 -6.43 -1.40 1.30
CA VAL A 48 -7.14 -0.33 2.01
C VAL A 48 -6.69 -0.24 3.47
N SER A 49 -6.53 -1.37 4.16
CA SER A 49 -6.04 -1.39 5.56
C SER A 49 -4.63 -0.79 5.69
N ILE A 50 -3.73 -1.12 4.76
CA ILE A 50 -2.37 -0.56 4.72
C ILE A 50 -2.41 0.95 4.45
N ALA A 51 -3.23 1.40 3.50
CA ALA A 51 -3.37 2.82 3.18
C ALA A 51 -3.89 3.65 4.37
N VAL A 52 -4.88 3.13 5.10
CA VAL A 52 -5.40 3.76 6.32
C VAL A 52 -4.32 3.81 7.41
N GLY A 53 -3.55 2.73 7.59
CA GLY A 53 -2.42 2.68 8.53
C GLY A 53 -1.37 3.75 8.22
N ILE A 54 -0.99 3.90 6.95
CA ILE A 54 -0.07 4.95 6.49
C ILE A 54 -0.67 6.34 6.77
N ALA A 55 -1.93 6.57 6.41
CA ALA A 55 -2.59 7.87 6.63
C ALA A 55 -2.66 8.23 8.12
N TRP A 56 -2.95 7.27 9.00
CA TRP A 56 -3.00 7.47 10.43
C TRP A 56 -1.62 7.77 11.04
N LEU A 57 -0.57 7.04 10.62
CA LEU A 57 0.81 7.32 10.98
C LEU A 57 1.22 8.73 10.57
N ARG A 58 0.90 9.16 9.35
CA ARG A 58 1.19 10.52 8.87
C ARG A 58 0.46 11.60 9.68
N LYS A 59 -0.80 11.35 10.05
CA LYS A 59 -1.58 12.27 10.91
C LYS A 59 -0.96 12.40 12.31
N LYS A 60 -0.55 11.30 12.92
CA LYS A 60 0.10 11.26 14.24
C LYS A 60 1.46 11.99 14.26
N GLN A 61 2.19 12.05 13.14
CA GLN A 61 3.48 12.73 13.05
C GLN A 61 3.42 14.22 12.66
N THR A 62 2.21 14.75 12.41
CA THR A 62 2.00 16.18 12.10
C THR A 62 1.58 16.98 13.34
N GLN A 63 1.37 16.30 14.48
CA GLN A 63 1.27 16.91 15.81
C GLN A 63 2.60 16.83 16.53
#